data_AF-A0A158M4F8-F1
#
_entry.id   AF-A0A158M4F8-F1
#
_cell.length_a   1.000
_cell.length_b   1.000
_cell.length_c   1.000
_cell.angle_alpha   90.00
_cell.angle_beta   90.00
_cell.angle_gamma   90.00
#
_symmetry.space_group_name_H-M   'P 1'
#
loop_
_entity.id
_entity.type
_entity.pdbx_description
1 polymer ?
#
loop_
_entity_poly.entity_id
_entity_poly.type
_entity_poly.pdbx_seq_one_letter_code
_entity_poly.pdbx_strand_id
1 'polypeptide(L)'
;MWVAKRRQKLPAGKADTLSLRLVDALNAGTVAGVFIGVAAFFLANRLLPTDLPKHELWESRAFFIAWAASLIYAFLRYRSKWRDLLALAALAFLLVPVVNALTTSRHLGVSLPDADWVMAGFDLTCLATACLLAWIARRCARRKAVAPRKQRVAVEERALEGR
;
A
#
# COMPACT_ATOMS: atom_id res chain seq x y z
N MET A 1 9.08 12.69 0.16
CA MET A 1 8.28 13.21 1.30
C MET A 1 9.20 13.99 2.25
N TRP A 2 8.72 15.12 2.78
CA TRP A 2 9.48 16.00 3.70
C TRP A 2 10.07 15.26 4.92
N VAL A 3 9.34 14.28 5.47
CA VAL A 3 9.80 13.45 6.59
C VAL A 3 11.12 12.73 6.28
N ALA A 4 11.27 12.19 5.06
CA ALA A 4 12.51 11.52 4.65
C ALA A 4 13.71 12.50 4.61
N LYS A 5 13.48 13.73 4.13
CA LYS A 5 14.49 14.79 4.10
C LYS A 5 14.85 15.26 5.51
N ARG A 6 13.89 15.29 6.44
CA ARG A 6 14.13 15.62 7.86
C ARG A 6 14.91 14.52 8.58
N ARG A 7 14.61 13.25 8.32
CA ARG A 7 15.38 12.11 8.84
C ARG A 7 16.85 12.15 8.41
N GLN A 8 17.14 12.57 7.18
CA GLN A 8 18.53 12.73 6.69
C GLN A 8 19.31 13.84 7.41
N LYS A 9 18.63 14.83 7.99
CA LYS A 9 19.25 15.92 8.76
C LYS A 9 19.44 15.59 10.24
N LEU A 10 18.92 14.47 10.72
CA LEU A 10 19.15 14.03 12.10
C LEU A 10 20.60 13.53 12.25
N PRO A 11 21.30 13.88 13.34
CA PRO A 11 22.61 13.31 13.65
C PRO A 11 22.55 11.78 13.64
N ALA A 12 23.61 11.15 13.15
CA ALA A 12 23.71 9.69 13.09
C ALA A 12 23.47 9.09 14.50
N GLY A 13 22.50 8.18 14.61
CA GLY A 13 22.17 7.51 15.87
C GLY A 13 21.07 8.16 16.71
N LYS A 14 20.61 9.38 16.39
CA LYS A 14 19.43 9.94 17.07
C LYS A 14 18.15 9.23 16.64
N ALA A 15 17.32 8.87 17.61
CA ALA A 15 15.99 8.32 17.37
C ALA A 15 15.07 9.37 16.72
N ASP A 16 14.09 8.91 15.93
CA ASP A 16 13.05 9.78 15.39
C ASP A 16 12.23 10.44 16.52
N THR A 17 11.94 11.73 16.38
CA THR A 17 11.01 12.42 17.27
C THR A 17 9.59 11.87 17.11
N LEU A 18 8.77 11.94 18.17
CA LEU A 18 7.36 11.52 18.13
C LEU A 18 6.58 12.23 17.02
N SER A 19 6.83 13.53 16.82
CA SER A 19 6.22 14.32 15.73
C SER A 19 6.54 13.75 14.34
N LEU A 20 7.79 13.36 14.07
CA LEU A 20 8.17 12.75 12.80
C LEU A 20 7.52 11.37 12.61
N ARG A 21 7.38 10.60 13.69
CA ARG A 21 6.70 9.28 13.65
C ARG A 21 5.22 9.42 13.38
N LEU A 22 4.56 10.40 14.02
CA LEU A 22 3.14 10.69 13.85
C LEU A 22 2.85 11.10 12.40
N VAL A 23 3.62 12.04 11.85
CA VAL A 23 3.45 12.52 10.47
C VAL A 23 3.73 11.41 9.45
N ASP A 24 4.75 10.58 9.66
CA ASP A 24 5.03 9.42 8.78
C ASP A 24 3.90 8.40 8.80
N ALA A 25 3.31 8.13 9.98
CA ALA A 25 2.19 7.21 10.12
C ALA A 25 0.91 7.76 9.47
N LEU A 26 0.57 9.02 9.72
CA LEU A 26 -0.56 9.69 9.07
C LEU A 26 -0.40 9.67 7.55
N ASN A 27 0.79 10.00 7.04
CA ASN A 27 0.98 10.06 5.60
C ASN A 27 0.90 8.67 4.95
N ALA A 28 1.52 7.66 5.56
CA ALA A 28 1.43 6.28 5.08
C ALA A 28 0.00 5.75 5.11
N GLY A 29 -0.69 5.92 6.25
CA GLY A 29 -2.07 5.47 6.44
C GLY A 29 -3.04 6.19 5.54
N THR A 30 -2.88 7.50 5.32
CA THR A 30 -3.74 8.24 4.39
C THR A 30 -3.46 7.85 2.94
N VAL A 31 -2.21 7.89 2.48
CA VAL A 31 -1.91 7.63 1.06
C VAL A 31 -2.22 6.18 0.71
N ALA A 32 -1.64 5.21 1.42
CA ALA A 32 -1.86 3.80 1.11
C ALA A 32 -3.28 3.36 1.50
N GLY A 33 -3.83 3.88 2.59
CA GLY A 33 -5.17 3.54 3.03
C GLY A 33 -6.25 4.01 2.06
N VAL A 34 -6.08 5.13 1.34
CA VAL A 34 -7.06 5.55 0.32
C VAL A 34 -7.13 4.51 -0.78
N PHE A 35 -5.99 4.00 -1.27
CA PHE A 35 -5.98 2.91 -2.25
C PHE A 35 -6.69 1.66 -1.71
N ILE A 36 -6.42 1.27 -0.46
CA ILE A 36 -7.10 0.13 0.18
C ILE A 36 -8.60 0.38 0.27
N GLY A 37 -9.02 1.59 0.66
CA GLY A 37 -10.42 1.99 0.75
C GLY A 37 -11.13 1.92 -0.59
N VAL A 38 -10.52 2.43 -1.66
CA VAL A 38 -11.08 2.36 -3.03
C VAL A 38 -11.27 0.90 -3.46
N ALA A 39 -10.26 0.05 -3.24
CA ALA A 39 -10.39 -1.37 -3.56
C ALA A 39 -11.48 -2.05 -2.71
N ALA A 40 -11.60 -1.71 -1.43
CA ALA A 40 -12.65 -2.22 -0.54
C ALA A 40 -14.04 -1.78 -0.99
N PHE A 41 -14.20 -0.55 -1.48
CA PHE A 41 -15.45 -0.06 -2.07
C PHE A 41 -15.85 -0.89 -3.29
N PHE A 42 -14.93 -1.15 -4.23
CA PHE A 42 -15.21 -1.97 -5.41
C PHE A 42 -15.51 -3.43 -5.08
N LEU A 43 -14.87 -3.98 -4.06
CA LEU A 43 -15.16 -5.33 -3.56
C LEU A 43 -16.52 -5.38 -2.88
N ALA A 44 -16.86 -4.37 -2.07
CA ALA A 44 -18.17 -4.27 -1.43
C ALA A 44 -19.30 -4.20 -2.47
N ASN A 45 -19.14 -3.37 -3.49
CA ASN A 45 -20.10 -3.25 -4.59
C ASN A 45 -20.34 -4.57 -5.35
N ARG A 46 -19.35 -5.49 -5.35
CA ARG A 46 -19.46 -6.81 -6.00
C ARG A 46 -19.96 -7.93 -5.10
N LEU A 47 -19.69 -7.85 -3.79
CA LEU A 47 -19.96 -8.92 -2.83
C LEU A 47 -21.23 -8.68 -2.00
N LEU A 48 -21.69 -7.43 -1.89
CA LEU A 48 -22.90 -7.12 -1.14
C LEU A 48 -24.16 -7.55 -1.92
N PRO A 49 -25.19 -8.08 -1.24
CA PRO A 49 -26.46 -8.41 -1.87
C PRO A 49 -27.17 -7.16 -2.40
N THR A 50 -27.73 -7.24 -3.61
CA THR A 50 -28.40 -6.10 -4.27
C THR A 50 -29.67 -5.65 -3.56
N ASP A 51 -30.29 -6.52 -2.77
CA ASP A 51 -31.49 -6.28 -1.98
C ASP A 51 -31.19 -5.70 -0.58
N LEU A 52 -29.91 -5.47 -0.26
CA LEU A 52 -29.51 -4.95 1.04
C LEU A 52 -30.02 -3.52 1.27
N PRO A 53 -30.79 -3.26 2.34
CA PRO A 53 -31.23 -1.91 2.67
C PRO A 53 -30.04 -0.96 2.86
N LYS A 54 -30.11 0.21 2.23
CA LYS A 54 -29.05 1.23 2.26
C LYS A 54 -27.71 0.71 1.72
N HIS A 55 -27.74 -0.02 0.60
CA HIS A 55 -26.55 -0.58 -0.06
C HIS A 55 -25.40 0.43 -0.20
N GLU A 56 -25.68 1.63 -0.73
CA GLU A 56 -24.68 2.70 -0.92
C GLU A 56 -23.98 3.12 0.38
N LEU A 57 -24.69 3.06 1.52
CA LEU A 57 -24.13 3.37 2.83
C LEU A 57 -23.14 2.29 3.27
N TRP A 58 -23.39 1.03 2.93
CA TRP A 58 -22.46 -0.07 3.22
C TRP A 58 -21.19 -0.01 2.38
N GLU A 59 -21.28 0.39 1.13
CA GLU A 59 -20.11 0.61 0.27
C GLU A 59 -19.21 1.72 0.84
N SER A 60 -19.82 2.85 1.20
CA SER A 60 -19.11 3.97 1.84
C SER A 60 -18.49 3.56 3.17
N ARG A 61 -19.20 2.77 3.98
CA ARG A 61 -18.67 2.21 5.24
C ARG A 61 -17.47 1.31 4.99
N ALA A 62 -17.52 0.43 3.98
CA ALA A 62 -16.41 -0.45 3.65
C ALA A 62 -15.14 0.35 3.33
N PHE A 63 -15.26 1.43 2.56
CA PHE A 63 -14.17 2.38 2.31
C PHE A 63 -13.60 2.93 3.61
N PHE A 64 -14.44 3.55 4.45
CA PHE A 64 -13.97 4.23 5.66
C PHE A 64 -13.42 3.27 6.72
N ILE A 65 -13.99 2.07 6.84
CA ILE A 65 -13.48 1.02 7.74
C ILE A 65 -12.09 0.57 7.29
N ALA A 66 -11.91 0.27 6.01
CA ALA A 66 -10.61 -0.16 5.49
C ALA A 66 -9.55 0.96 5.58
N TRP A 67 -9.95 2.20 5.33
CA TRP A 67 -9.11 3.37 5.50
C TRP A 67 -8.70 3.60 6.97
N ALA A 68 -9.66 3.55 7.91
CA ALA A 68 -9.41 3.69 9.33
C ALA A 68 -8.49 2.56 9.86
N ALA A 69 -8.74 1.32 9.43
CA ALA A 69 -7.87 0.18 9.77
C ALA A 69 -6.44 0.41 9.27
N SER A 70 -6.27 0.99 8.07
CA SER A 70 -4.96 1.33 7.51
C SER A 70 -4.23 2.40 8.32
N LEU A 71 -4.96 3.42 8.81
CA LEU A 71 -4.41 4.44 9.72
C LEU A 71 -3.95 3.83 11.04
N ILE A 72 -4.81 3.04 11.69
CA ILE A 72 -4.48 2.33 12.94
C ILE A 72 -3.22 1.48 12.74
N TYR A 73 -3.18 0.70 11.65
CA TYR A 73 -2.03 -0.12 11.31
C TYR A 73 -0.74 0.70 11.14
N ALA A 74 -0.83 1.88 10.48
CA ALA A 74 0.33 2.75 10.27
C ALA A 74 0.92 3.31 11.58
N PHE A 75 0.08 3.53 12.59
CA PHE A 75 0.51 3.93 13.94
C PHE A 75 1.15 2.77 14.71
N LEU A 76 0.56 1.57 14.62
CA LEU A 76 1.09 0.37 15.27
C LEU A 76 2.43 -0.09 14.67
N ARG A 77 2.58 0.01 13.34
CA ARG A 77 3.78 -0.45 12.63
C ARG A 77 4.70 0.71 12.27
N TYR A 78 5.77 0.87 13.05
CA TYR A 78 6.74 1.93 12.79
C TYR A 78 7.57 1.67 11.52
N ARG A 79 8.24 0.52 11.43
CA ARG A 79 9.24 0.25 10.37
C ARG A 79 8.61 -0.30 9.09
N SER A 80 7.56 -1.12 9.14
CA SER A 80 7.11 -1.88 7.97
C SER A 80 5.86 -1.32 7.27
N LYS A 81 5.15 -0.36 7.91
CA LYS A 81 3.88 0.22 7.43
C LYS A 81 3.79 0.49 5.93
N TRP A 82 4.78 1.17 5.36
CA TRP A 82 4.78 1.53 3.94
C TRP A 82 4.78 0.30 3.04
N ARG A 83 5.62 -0.69 3.33
CA ARG A 83 5.65 -1.94 2.56
C ARG A 83 4.34 -2.69 2.73
N ASP A 84 3.91 -2.87 3.98
CA ASP A 84 2.80 -3.75 4.31
C ASP A 84 1.47 -3.17 3.79
N LEU A 85 1.23 -1.87 3.96
CA LEU A 85 0.01 -1.21 3.43
C LEU A 85 -0.01 -1.15 1.90
N LEU A 86 1.12 -0.85 1.25
CA LEU A 86 1.17 -0.84 -0.22
C LEU A 86 1.03 -2.25 -0.80
N ALA A 87 1.57 -3.27 -0.13
CA ALA A 87 1.38 -4.67 -0.52
C ALA A 87 -0.08 -5.09 -0.34
N LEU A 88 -0.71 -4.71 0.78
CA LEU A 88 -2.13 -4.95 1.00
C LEU A 88 -3.01 -4.26 -0.05
N ALA A 89 -2.71 -3.00 -0.38
CA ALA A 89 -3.39 -2.27 -1.44
C ALA A 89 -3.25 -2.97 -2.79
N ALA A 90 -2.04 -3.43 -3.14
CA ALA A 90 -1.79 -4.17 -4.36
C ALA A 90 -2.59 -5.48 -4.43
N LEU A 91 -2.63 -6.24 -3.33
CA LEU A 91 -3.42 -7.46 -3.24
C LEU A 91 -4.92 -7.18 -3.34
N ALA A 92 -5.41 -6.13 -2.70
CA ALA A 92 -6.81 -5.74 -2.77
C ALA A 92 -7.24 -5.37 -4.21
N PHE A 93 -6.43 -4.58 -4.92
CA PHE A 93 -6.68 -4.25 -6.34
C PHE A 93 -6.56 -5.44 -7.28
N LEU A 94 -5.68 -6.41 -6.98
CA LEU A 94 -5.59 -7.66 -7.72
C LEU A 94 -6.83 -8.54 -7.49
N LEU A 95 -7.38 -8.50 -6.28
CA LEU A 95 -8.56 -9.27 -5.92
C LEU A 95 -9.84 -8.76 -6.62
N VAL A 96 -9.93 -7.47 -6.94
CA VAL A 96 -11.09 -6.88 -7.63
C VAL A 96 -11.44 -7.61 -8.94
N PRO A 97 -10.55 -7.73 -9.95
CA PRO A 97 -10.86 -8.44 -11.20
C PRO A 97 -11.04 -9.95 -10.99
N VAL A 98 -10.39 -10.54 -9.98
CA VAL A 98 -10.59 -11.96 -9.62
C VAL A 98 -12.00 -12.19 -9.12
N VAL A 99 -12.48 -11.35 -8.19
CA VAL A 99 -13.86 -11.40 -7.71
C VAL A 99 -14.83 -11.14 -8.86
N ASN A 100 -14.54 -10.14 -9.71
CA ASN A 100 -15.34 -9.86 -10.90
C ASN A 100 -15.50 -11.10 -11.81
N ALA A 101 -14.44 -11.88 -12.01
CA ALA A 101 -14.47 -13.13 -12.77
C ALA A 101 -15.26 -14.26 -12.13
N LEU A 102 -15.40 -14.26 -10.80
CA LEU A 102 -16.15 -15.28 -10.08
C LEU A 102 -17.62 -14.91 -9.90
N THR A 103 -17.94 -13.62 -9.83
CA THR A 103 -19.30 -13.13 -9.53
C THR A 103 -20.08 -12.69 -10.77
N THR A 104 -19.39 -12.38 -11.86
CA THR A 104 -20.00 -11.73 -13.04
C THR A 104 -19.68 -12.50 -14.31
N SER A 105 -20.65 -12.59 -15.22
CA SER A 105 -20.44 -13.12 -16.58
C SER A 105 -19.64 -12.18 -17.50
N ARG A 106 -19.47 -10.91 -17.10
CA ARG A 106 -18.66 -9.89 -17.77
C ARG A 106 -17.31 -9.71 -17.07
N HIS A 107 -16.40 -10.63 -17.32
CA HIS A 107 -15.04 -10.56 -16.80
C HIS A 107 -14.03 -10.38 -17.92
N LEU A 108 -12.79 -10.01 -17.59
CA LEU A 108 -11.75 -9.68 -18.56
C LEU A 108 -11.63 -10.66 -19.76
N GLY A 109 -11.74 -11.97 -19.49
CA GLY A 109 -11.69 -13.03 -20.50
C GLY A 109 -12.86 -13.07 -21.51
N VAL A 110 -13.99 -12.44 -21.17
CA VAL A 110 -15.19 -12.30 -22.03
C VAL A 110 -15.29 -10.90 -22.60
N SER A 111 -15.02 -9.87 -21.79
CA SER A 111 -15.13 -8.46 -22.19
C SER A 111 -14.14 -8.04 -23.28
N LEU A 112 -12.93 -8.63 -23.34
CA LEU A 112 -11.98 -8.35 -24.42
C LEU A 112 -12.43 -8.89 -25.79
N PRO A 113 -12.83 -10.17 -25.90
CA PRO A 113 -13.43 -10.70 -27.13
C PRO A 113 -14.71 -9.97 -27.57
N ASP A 114 -15.55 -9.58 -26.61
CA ASP A 114 -16.84 -8.93 -26.87
C ASP A 114 -16.73 -7.40 -27.11
N ALA A 115 -15.51 -6.85 -27.14
CA ALA A 115 -15.23 -5.42 -27.28
C ALA A 115 -15.93 -4.52 -26.23
N ASP A 116 -16.24 -5.06 -25.04
CA ASP A 116 -16.71 -4.31 -23.87
C ASP A 116 -15.52 -3.61 -23.20
N TRP A 117 -15.07 -2.53 -23.85
CA TRP A 117 -13.92 -1.73 -23.41
C TRP A 117 -14.09 -1.07 -22.05
N VAL A 118 -15.33 -0.89 -21.59
CA VAL A 118 -15.61 -0.30 -20.27
C VAL A 118 -15.16 -1.28 -19.18
N MET A 119 -15.64 -2.53 -19.24
CA MET A 119 -15.27 -3.54 -18.25
C MET A 119 -13.80 -3.97 -18.41
N ALA A 120 -13.33 -4.15 -19.65
CA ALA A 120 -11.93 -4.50 -19.90
C ALA A 120 -10.97 -3.40 -19.41
N GLY A 121 -11.28 -2.13 -19.67
CA GLY A 121 -10.49 -0.99 -19.21
C GLY A 121 -10.47 -0.86 -17.68
N PHE A 122 -11.59 -1.13 -17.01
CA PHE A 122 -11.67 -1.16 -15.56
C PHE A 122 -10.76 -2.23 -14.94
N ASP A 123 -10.90 -3.48 -15.40
CA ASP A 123 -10.10 -4.60 -14.88
C ASP A 123 -8.60 -4.41 -15.17
N LEU A 124 -8.24 -3.93 -16.37
CA LEU A 124 -6.85 -3.58 -16.71
C LEU A 124 -6.28 -2.46 -15.82
N THR A 125 -7.09 -1.43 -15.51
CA THR A 125 -6.66 -0.35 -14.62
C THR A 125 -6.43 -0.86 -13.20
N CYS A 126 -7.27 -1.78 -12.71
CA CYS A 126 -7.08 -2.44 -11.42
C CYS A 126 -5.78 -3.25 -11.40
N LEU A 127 -5.52 -4.05 -12.44
CA LEU A 127 -4.28 -4.84 -12.57
C LEU A 127 -3.03 -3.96 -12.68
N ALA A 128 -3.07 -2.90 -13.49
CA ALA A 128 -1.98 -1.95 -13.62
C ALA A 128 -1.68 -1.26 -12.28
N THR A 129 -2.73 -0.86 -11.55
CA THR A 129 -2.61 -0.26 -10.21
C THR A 129 -2.02 -1.25 -9.22
N ALA A 130 -2.46 -2.52 -9.22
CA ALA A 130 -1.90 -3.57 -8.38
C ALA A 130 -0.40 -3.77 -8.65
N CYS A 131 0.00 -3.88 -9.92
CA CYS A 131 1.40 -4.02 -10.34
C CYS A 131 2.27 -2.84 -9.89
N LEU A 132 1.78 -1.61 -10.08
CA LEU A 132 2.47 -0.39 -9.66
C LEU A 132 2.65 -0.35 -8.15
N LEU A 133 1.59 -0.60 -7.37
CA LEU A 133 1.64 -0.60 -5.91
C LEU A 133 2.58 -1.69 -5.38
N ALA A 134 2.54 -2.90 -5.96
CA ALA A 134 3.45 -3.99 -5.61
C ALA A 134 4.92 -3.63 -5.93
N TRP A 135 5.18 -2.94 -7.04
CA TRP A 135 6.51 -2.46 -7.38
C TRP A 135 7.02 -1.41 -6.37
N ILE A 136 6.18 -0.44 -5.99
CA ILE A 136 6.52 0.57 -4.97
C ILE A 136 6.78 -0.11 -3.61
N ALA A 137 5.93 -1.07 -3.22
CA ALA A 137 6.10 -1.84 -1.98
C ALA A 137 7.45 -2.58 -1.94
N ARG A 138 7.82 -3.25 -3.04
CA ARG A 138 9.13 -3.91 -3.18
C ARG A 138 10.29 -2.91 -3.07
N ARG A 139 10.17 -1.73 -3.67
CA ARG A 139 11.20 -0.69 -3.59
C ARG A 139 11.35 -0.14 -2.17
N CYS A 140 10.25 0.03 -1.44
CA CYS A 140 10.25 0.42 -0.03
C CYS A 140 10.91 -0.63 0.87
N ALA A 141 10.74 -1.93 0.57
CA ALA A 141 11.40 -3.02 1.27
C ALA A 141 12.92 -3.03 1.02
N ARG A 142 13.35 -2.89 -0.24
CA ARG A 142 14.78 -2.92 -0.63
C ARG A 142 15.58 -1.76 -0.05
N ARG A 143 15.00 -0.54 0.02
CA ARG A 143 15.67 0.62 0.64
C ARG A 143 16.00 0.45 2.13
N LYS A 144 15.31 -0.47 2.82
CA LYS A 144 15.62 -0.83 4.22
C LYS A 144 16.73 -1.88 4.34
N ALA A 145 16.88 -2.76 3.34
CA ALA A 145 17.87 -3.82 3.35
C ALA A 145 19.30 -3.32 3.07
N VAL A 146 19.47 -2.23 2.32
CA VAL A 146 20.79 -1.68 1.92
C VAL A 146 21.41 -0.78 3.00
N ALA A 147 21.19 -1.06 4.29
CA ALA A 147 21.88 -0.35 5.38
C ALA A 147 22.90 -1.24 6.12
N PRO A 148 24.02 -1.66 5.50
CA PRO A 148 25.16 -2.16 6.26
C PRO A 148 26.07 -0.97 6.63
N ARG A 149 25.68 -0.17 7.63
CA ARG A 149 26.56 0.88 8.21
C ARG A 149 27.62 0.32 9.19
N LYS A 150 27.68 -1.00 9.39
CA LYS A 150 28.63 -1.61 10.35
C LYS A 150 29.96 -2.07 9.74
N GLN A 151 30.10 -2.19 8.41
CA GLN A 151 31.35 -2.65 7.79
C GLN A 151 32.35 -1.54 7.47
N ARG A 152 31.91 -0.29 7.24
CA ARG A 152 32.84 0.79 6.87
C ARG A 152 33.70 1.24 8.06
N VAL A 153 33.13 1.28 9.26
CA VAL A 153 33.85 1.65 10.50
C VAL A 153 34.86 0.58 10.91
N ALA A 154 34.49 -0.70 10.80
CA ALA A 154 35.38 -1.82 11.15
C ALA A 154 36.56 -1.99 10.15
N VAL A 155 36.41 -1.53 8.91
CA VAL A 155 37.52 -1.50 7.92
C VAL A 155 38.44 -0.30 8.16
N GLU A 156 37.89 0.84 8.60
CA GLU A 156 38.68 2.05 8.92
C GLU A 156 39.48 1.90 10.23
N GLU A 157 38.89 1.32 11.28
CA GLU A 157 39.61 1.02 12.53
C GLU A 157 40.76 0.02 12.32
N ARG A 158 40.51 -1.08 11.58
CA ARG A 158 41.56 -2.07 11.28
C ARG A 158 42.68 -1.53 10.37
N ALA A 159 42.40 -0.51 9.56
CA ALA A 159 43.40 0.15 8.72
C ALA A 159 44.25 1.19 9.49
N LEU A 160 43.80 1.60 10.68
CA LEU A 160 44.52 2.51 11.57
C LEU A 160 45.32 1.77 12.64
N GLU A 161 44.85 0.62 13.12
CA GLU A 161 45.55 -0.23 14.10
C GLU A 161 46.73 -1.03 13.50
N GLY A 162 46.81 -1.12 12.17
CA GLY A 162 47.87 -1.82 11.45
C GLY A 162 49.07 -0.94 11.02
N ARG A 163 49.25 0.25 11.61
CA ARG A 163 50.37 1.16 11.33
C ARG A 163 51.24 1.42 12.55
#